data_AF-A0A1G6FDI5-F1
#
_entry.id   AF-A0A1G6FDI5-F1
#
_cell.length_a   1.000
_cell.length_b   1.000
_cell.length_c   1.000
_cell.angle_alpha   90.00
_cell.angle_beta   90.00
_cell.angle_gamma   90.00
#
_symmetry.space_group_name_H-M   'P 1'
#
loop_
_entity.id
_entity.type
_entity.pdbx_description
1 polymer ?
#
loop_
_entity_poly.entity_id
_entity_poly.type
_entity_poly.pdbx_seq_one_letter_code
_entity_poly.pdbx_strand_id
1 'polypeptide(L)'
;MAKEKKPVHKVQMTDGKRQIIQQLLQEYDIETAEDIQDALKDLLGGAIKEMMEAEMDDHLGYQKSERYDSDDYRNGYKTNLNWE
;
A
#
# COMPACT_ATOMS: atom_id res chain seq x y z
N MET A 1 -18.78 2.69 27.80
CA MET A 1 -18.79 3.83 26.86
C MET A 1 -18.64 3.26 25.45
N ALA A 2 -19.69 3.33 24.63
CA ALA A 2 -19.66 2.80 23.27
C ALA A 2 -18.84 3.74 22.37
N LYS A 3 -17.83 3.21 21.67
CA LYS A 3 -17.03 3.98 20.70
C LYS A 3 -17.95 4.41 19.56
N GLU A 4 -18.16 5.71 19.39
CA GLU A 4 -18.90 6.27 18.26
C GLU A 4 -18.17 5.88 16.96
N LYS A 5 -18.86 5.16 16.06
CA LYS A 5 -18.31 4.79 14.77
C LYS A 5 -18.17 6.06 13.92
N LYS A 6 -16.94 6.41 13.53
CA LYS A 6 -16.65 7.52 12.61
C LYS A 6 -17.52 7.39 11.35
N PRO A 7 -18.00 8.50 10.75
CA PRO A 7 -18.81 8.44 9.55
C PRO A 7 -18.03 7.74 8.45
N VAL A 8 -18.53 6.57 8.03
CA VAL A 8 -17.96 5.81 6.92
C VAL A 8 -18.02 6.71 5.69
N HIS A 9 -16.87 7.01 5.10
CA HIS A 9 -16.80 7.78 3.87
C HIS A 9 -17.47 6.94 2.77
N LYS A 10 -18.71 7.30 2.40
CA LYS A 10 -19.45 6.61 1.33
C LYS A 10 -18.74 6.90 0.02
N VAL A 11 -18.06 5.90 -0.51
CA VAL A 11 -17.35 6.04 -1.78
C VAL A 11 -18.38 6.31 -2.87
N GLN A 12 -18.36 7.52 -3.43
CA GLN A 12 -19.08 7.78 -4.67
C GLN A 12 -18.39 7.00 -5.78
N MET A 13 -19.11 6.05 -6.38
CA MET A 13 -18.65 5.24 -7.50
C MET A 13 -18.64 6.09 -8.77
N THR A 14 -17.48 6.61 -9.12
CA THR A 14 -17.21 7.18 -10.45
C THR A 14 -16.72 6.08 -11.38
N ASP A 15 -16.82 6.29 -12.70
CA ASP A 15 -16.43 5.27 -13.68
C ASP A 15 -14.97 4.81 -13.53
N GLY A 16 -14.06 5.74 -13.22
CA GLY A 16 -12.67 5.40 -12.92
C GLY A 16 -12.49 4.50 -11.70
N LYS A 17 -13.30 4.68 -10.64
CA LYS A 17 -13.26 3.80 -9.46
C LYS A 17 -13.82 2.41 -9.76
N ARG A 18 -14.84 2.31 -10.62
CA ARG A 18 -15.37 1.01 -11.07
C ARG A 18 -14.33 0.23 -11.86
N GLN A 19 -13.55 0.92 -12.70
CA GLN A 19 -12.49 0.29 -13.48
C GLN A 19 -11.36 -0.26 -12.61
N ILE A 20 -10.93 0.49 -11.59
CA ILE A 20 -9.94 0.02 -10.61
C ILE A 20 -10.46 -1.20 -9.83
N ILE A 21 -11.72 -1.17 -9.38
CA ILE A 21 -12.33 -2.31 -8.67
C ILE A 21 -12.43 -3.54 -9.58
N GLN A 22 -12.76 -3.38 -10.86
CA GLN A 22 -12.80 -4.50 -11.81
C GLN A 22 -11.43 -5.13 -12.05
N GLN A 23 -10.38 -4.32 -12.16
CA GLN A 23 -9.00 -4.82 -12.28
C GLN A 23 -8.61 -5.59 -11.02
N LEU A 24 -8.94 -5.06 -9.84
CA LEU A 24 -8.68 -5.75 -8.57
C LEU A 24 -9.40 -7.09 -8.44
N LEU A 25 -10.67 -7.15 -8.83
CA LEU A 25 -11.46 -8.39 -8.82
C LEU A 25 -10.88 -9.46 -9.76
N GLN A 26 -10.29 -9.06 -10.89
CA GLN A 26 -9.70 -9.98 -11.86
C GLN A 26 -8.32 -10.48 -11.45
N GLU A 27 -7.51 -9.62 -10.83
CA GLU A 27 -6.10 -9.93 -10.51
C GLU A 27 -5.96 -10.76 -9.23
N TYR A 28 -6.91 -10.64 -8.29
CA TYR A 28 -6.88 -11.33 -6.99
C TYR A 28 -7.82 -12.55 -6.87
N ASP A 29 -8.45 -12.99 -7.97
CA ASP A 29 -9.38 -14.14 -8.03
C ASP A 29 -10.35 -14.20 -6.84
N ILE A 30 -11.08 -13.11 -6.64
CA ILE A 30 -11.82 -12.83 -5.42
C ILE A 30 -13.10 -13.68 -5.35
N GLU A 31 -13.19 -14.58 -4.37
CA GLU A 31 -14.38 -15.41 -4.13
C GLU A 31 -15.22 -14.92 -2.95
N THR A 32 -14.60 -14.30 -1.94
CA THR A 32 -15.25 -13.93 -0.67
C THR A 32 -15.03 -12.47 -0.27
N ALA A 33 -15.82 -12.00 0.69
CA ALA A 33 -15.68 -10.66 1.26
C ALA A 33 -14.39 -10.48 2.09
N GLU A 34 -13.75 -11.58 2.49
CA GLU A 34 -12.47 -11.60 3.19
C GLU A 34 -11.32 -11.39 2.19
N ASP A 35 -11.36 -12.08 1.05
CA ASP A 35 -10.39 -11.90 -0.05
C ASP A 35 -10.36 -10.45 -0.56
N ILE A 36 -11.52 -9.79 -0.65
CA ILE A 36 -11.58 -8.35 -1.00
C ILE A 36 -10.83 -7.50 0.03
N GLN A 37 -10.98 -7.80 1.32
CA GLN A 37 -10.34 -7.02 2.36
C GLN A 37 -8.83 -7.22 2.34
N ASP A 38 -8.36 -8.45 2.11
CA ASP A 38 -6.93 -8.75 2.06
C ASP A 38 -6.29 -8.19 0.79
N ALA A 39 -6.94 -8.30 -0.37
CA ALA A 39 -6.49 -7.67 -1.61
C ALA A 39 -6.37 -6.14 -1.46
N LEU A 40 -7.31 -5.49 -0.76
CA LEU A 40 -7.24 -4.05 -0.48
C LEU A 40 -6.12 -3.70 0.52
N LYS A 41 -5.88 -4.53 1.55
CA LYS A 41 -4.75 -4.34 2.49
C LYS A 41 -3.43 -4.48 1.76
N ASP A 42 -3.30 -5.47 0.89
CA ASP A 42 -2.08 -5.73 0.12
C ASP A 42 -1.82 -4.62 -0.89
N LEU A 43 -2.85 -4.18 -1.64
CA LEU A 43 -2.70 -3.06 -2.57
C LEU A 43 -2.30 -1.77 -1.84
N LEU A 44 -2.92 -1.47 -0.70
CA LEU A 44 -2.55 -0.31 0.11
C LEU A 44 -1.12 -0.47 0.66
N GLY A 45 -0.76 -1.66 1.11
CA GLY A 45 0.58 -1.97 1.61
C GLY A 45 1.66 -1.81 0.54
N GLY A 46 1.37 -2.26 -0.68
CA GLY A 46 2.22 -2.06 -1.86
C GLY A 46 2.40 -0.58 -2.20
N ALA A 47 1.30 0.17 -2.27
CA ALA A 47 1.35 1.60 -2.57
C ALA A 47 2.13 2.40 -1.51
N ILE A 48 1.92 2.12 -0.22
CA ILE A 48 2.68 2.76 0.87
C ILE A 48 4.16 2.41 0.76
N LYS A 49 4.49 1.14 0.47
CA LYS A 49 5.88 0.71 0.30
C LYS A 49 6.56 1.44 -0.87
N GLU A 50 5.89 1.55 -2.01
CA GLU A 50 6.41 2.29 -3.17
C GLU A 50 6.64 3.76 -2.83
N MET A 51 5.70 4.40 -2.13
CA MET A 51 5.87 5.79 -1.67
C MET A 51 7.07 5.93 -0.72
N MET A 52 7.24 4.99 0.22
CA MET A 52 8.37 5.00 1.14
C MET A 52 9.71 4.74 0.44
N GLU A 53 9.73 3.86 -0.56
CA GLU A 53 10.93 3.63 -1.39
C GLU A 53 11.29 4.89 -2.18
N ALA A 54 10.30 5.57 -2.79
CA ALA A 54 10.53 6.82 -3.50
C ALA A 54 11.03 7.94 -2.57
N GLU A 55 10.46 8.06 -1.37
CA GLU A 55 10.94 9.01 -0.35
C GLU A 55 12.38 8.69 0.09
N MET A 56 12.73 7.41 0.18
CA MET A 56 14.09 6.97 0.53
C MET A 56 15.09 7.24 -0.60
N ASP A 57 14.69 7.05 -1.86
CA ASP A 57 15.48 7.41 -3.04
C ASP A 57 15.79 8.93 -3.04
N ASP A 58 14.81 9.78 -2.74
CA ASP A 58 14.98 11.24 -2.65
C ASP A 58 15.84 11.65 -1.45
N HIS A 59 15.61 11.05 -0.27
CA HIS A 59 16.35 11.36 0.95
C HIS A 59 17.84 11.01 0.85
N LEU A 60 18.16 9.86 0.26
CA LEU A 60 19.53 9.41 0.07
C LEU A 60 20.19 10.00 -1.18
N GLY A 61 19.37 10.41 -2.16
CA GLY A 61 19.85 10.98 -3.43
C GLY A 61 20.40 9.95 -4.42
N TYR A 62 20.24 8.65 -4.15
CA TYR A 62 20.69 7.57 -5.01
C TYR A 62 19.73 6.38 -4.94
N GLN A 63 19.63 5.63 -6.03
CA GLN A 63 18.71 4.49 -6.15
C GLN A 63 19.23 3.25 -5.43
N LYS A 64 18.32 2.31 -5.16
CA LYS A 64 18.70 1.01 -4.59
C LYS A 64 19.75 0.33 -5.46
N SER A 65 20.84 -0.11 -4.83
CA SER A 65 21.98 -0.75 -5.49
C SER A 65 22.82 0.15 -6.41
N GLU A 66 22.59 1.46 -6.41
CA GLU A 66 23.49 2.42 -7.05
C GLU A 66 24.77 2.58 -6.20
N ARG A 67 25.93 2.64 -6.87
CA ARG A 67 27.19 2.95 -6.18
C ARG A 67 27.24 4.44 -5.93
N TYR A 68 27.11 4.81 -4.67
CA TYR A 68 27.17 6.18 -4.22
C TYR A 68 28.13 6.30 -3.04
N ASP A 69 28.95 7.35 -3.04
CA ASP A 69 29.94 7.61 -1.99
C ASP A 69 29.28 8.49 -0.92
N SER A 70 28.70 7.85 0.09
CA SER A 70 27.97 8.46 1.20
C SER A 70 28.25 7.72 2.50
N ASP A 71 28.09 8.38 3.64
CA ASP A 71 28.15 7.75 4.96
C ASP A 71 26.84 7.01 5.31
N ASP A 72 25.72 7.42 4.70
CA ASP A 72 24.40 6.83 4.91
C ASP A 72 24.06 5.77 3.87
N TYR A 73 23.77 4.54 4.33
CA TYR A 73 23.46 3.38 3.49
C TYR A 73 22.11 2.77 3.81
N ARG A 74 21.43 2.25 2.78
CA ARG A 74 20.19 1.47 2.95
C ARG A 74 20.44 0.22 3.79
N ASN A 75 19.77 0.13 4.94
CA ASN A 75 19.93 -0.95 5.91
C ASN A 75 18.74 -1.94 5.90
N GLY A 76 18.38 -2.44 4.71
CA GLY A 76 17.31 -3.42 4.55
C GLY A 76 15.90 -2.91 4.87
N TYR A 77 14.97 -3.85 5.08
CA TYR A 77 13.56 -3.56 5.37
C TYR A 77 13.18 -4.12 6.74
N LYS A 78 12.42 -3.36 7.53
CA LYS A 78 11.78 -3.87 8.73
C LYS A 78 10.33 -4.26 8.44
N THR A 79 9.99 -5.53 8.59
CA THR A 79 8.62 -6.02 8.51
C THR A 79 7.88 -5.66 9.80
N ASN A 80 7.17 -4.54 9.80
CA ASN A 80 6.24 -4.16 10.88
C ASN A 80 4.78 -4.54 10.57
N LEU A 81 4.52 -5.31 9.51
CA LEU A 81 3.17 -5.79 9.17
C LEU A 81 2.82 -7.00 10.04
N ASN A 82 2.54 -6.75 11.32
CA ASN A 82 1.85 -7.71 12.17
C ASN A 82 0.35 -7.43 12.04
N TRP A 83 -0.34 -8.25 11.24
CA TRP A 83 -1.80 -8.19 11.07
C TRP A 83 -2.50 -9.18 12.02
N GLU A 84 -2.17 -9.11 13.32
CA GLU A 84 -2.96 -9.77 14.37
C GLU A 84 -4.12 -8.88 14.85
#